data_AF-A0A6H1UD85-F1
#
_entry.id   AF-A0A6H1UD85-F1
#
_cell.length_a   1.000
_cell.length_b   1.000
_cell.length_c   1.000
_cell.angle_alpha   90.00
_cell.angle_beta   90.00
_cell.angle_gamma   90.00
#
_symmetry.space_group_name_H-M   'P 1'
#
loop_
_entity.id
_entity.type
_entity.pdbx_description
1 polymer ?
#
loop_
_entity_poly.entity_id
_entity_poly.type
_entity_poly.pdbx_seq_one_letter_code
_entity_poly.pdbx_strand_id
1 'polypeptide(L)'
;MRLRNRYRMPLTAIAMGILVMLMLYPLNMMFANAQPMRPAEKYDNYQGKMTYCSTFNHYVEKDQHSTTVKLMEYANDNAMSYLIWRFGKDQGKRMVDVCEHAQQRYIVEQCQQQPDENLEQLILNYNRQAVKQSGAI
;
A
#
# COMPACT_ATOMS: atom_id res chain seq x y z
N MET A 1 -35.57 -38.59 -28.79
CA MET A 1 -34.31 -37.89 -28.42
C MET A 1 -34.47 -36.55 -27.69
N ARG A 2 -35.68 -35.96 -27.52
CA ARG A 2 -35.87 -34.60 -26.94
C ARG A 2 -35.98 -34.52 -25.40
N LEU A 3 -36.30 -35.62 -24.71
CA LEU A 3 -36.44 -35.64 -23.25
C LEU A 3 -35.11 -35.63 -22.50
N ARG A 4 -34.07 -36.26 -23.05
CA ARG A 4 -32.75 -36.40 -22.42
C ARG A 4 -32.00 -35.06 -22.27
N ASN A 5 -32.29 -34.08 -23.13
CA ASN A 5 -31.72 -32.73 -23.04
C ASN A 5 -32.45 -31.79 -22.08
N ARG A 6 -33.73 -32.03 -21.75
CA ARG A 6 -34.49 -31.17 -20.83
C ARG A 6 -34.05 -31.27 -19.38
N TYR A 7 -33.56 -32.45 -18.95
CA TYR A 7 -33.08 -32.67 -17.58
C TYR A 7 -31.58 -32.43 -17.39
N ARG A 8 -30.80 -32.41 -18.49
CA ARG A 8 -29.36 -32.13 -18.43
C ARG A 8 -29.05 -30.70 -18.01
N MET A 9 -29.78 -29.72 -18.57
CA MET A 9 -29.58 -28.30 -18.25
C MET A 9 -29.82 -27.93 -16.76
N PRO A 10 -30.91 -28.36 -16.11
CA PRO A 10 -31.10 -28.09 -14.68
C PRO A 10 -30.10 -28.87 -13.80
N LEU A 11 -29.74 -30.11 -14.16
CA LEU A 11 -28.72 -30.87 -13.44
C LEU A 11 -27.33 -30.21 -13.50
N THR A 12 -26.93 -29.71 -14.67
CA THR A 12 -25.66 -28.98 -14.82
C THR A 12 -25.69 -27.65 -14.05
N ALA A 13 -26.83 -26.96 -14.03
CA ALA A 13 -26.97 -25.71 -13.27
C ALA A 13 -26.89 -25.94 -11.75
N ILE A 14 -27.53 -27.00 -11.24
CA ILE A 14 -27.45 -27.40 -9.83
C ILE A 14 -26.03 -27.83 -9.49
N ALA A 15 -25.38 -28.64 -10.34
CA ALA A 15 -24.00 -29.07 -10.13
C ALA A 15 -23.03 -27.88 -10.08
N MET A 16 -23.16 -26.91 -11.00
CA MET A 16 -22.35 -25.69 -10.97
C MET A 16 -22.66 -24.83 -9.74
N GLY A 17 -23.93 -24.71 -9.34
CA GLY A 17 -24.31 -23.96 -8.13
C GLY A 17 -23.70 -24.55 -6.86
N ILE A 18 -23.69 -25.88 -6.72
CA ILE A 18 -23.03 -26.57 -5.62
C ILE A 18 -21.51 -26.32 -5.67
N LEU A 19 -20.90 -26.39 -6.85
CA LEU A 19 -19.47 -26.18 -7.04
C LEU A 19 -19.05 -24.74 -6.66
N VAL A 20 -19.86 -23.75 -7.03
CA VAL A 20 -19.66 -22.35 -6.62
C VAL A 20 -19.80 -22.20 -5.10
N MET A 21 -20.83 -22.78 -4.47
CA MET A 21 -20.95 -22.74 -3.01
C MET A 21 -19.75 -23.40 -2.31
N LEU A 22 -19.28 -24.54 -2.82
CA LEU A 22 -18.11 -25.24 -2.28
C LEU A 22 -16.81 -24.43 -2.43
N MET A 23 -16.70 -23.58 -3.44
CA MET A 23 -15.54 -22.67 -3.60
C MET A 23 -15.66 -21.40 -2.76
N LEU A 24 -16.87 -20.86 -2.57
CA LEU A 24 -17.09 -19.63 -1.81
C LEU A 24 -17.06 -19.86 -0.29
N TYR A 25 -17.45 -21.04 0.18
CA TYR A 25 -17.41 -21.40 1.60
C TYR A 25 -16.01 -21.32 2.23
N PRO A 26 -14.94 -21.90 1.64
CA PRO A 26 -13.59 -21.78 2.17
C PRO A 26 -13.05 -20.36 2.06
N LEU A 27 -13.39 -19.60 1.02
CA LEU A 27 -13.06 -18.16 0.92
C LEU A 27 -13.67 -17.38 2.09
N ASN A 28 -14.95 -17.60 2.40
CA ASN A 28 -15.59 -16.97 3.55
C ASN A 28 -14.94 -17.35 4.87
N MET A 29 -14.57 -18.63 5.05
CA MET A 29 -13.82 -19.11 6.22
C MET A 29 -12.42 -18.48 6.31
N MET A 30 -11.74 -18.25 5.19
CA MET A 30 -10.46 -17.54 5.15
C MET A 30 -10.63 -16.08 5.57
N PHE A 31 -11.65 -15.38 5.08
CA PHE A 31 -11.92 -13.99 5.49
C PHE A 31 -12.38 -13.88 6.96
N ALA A 32 -13.17 -14.84 7.46
CA ALA A 32 -13.63 -14.86 8.84
C ALA A 32 -12.49 -15.10 9.84
N ASN A 33 -11.47 -15.87 9.44
CA ASN A 33 -10.30 -16.17 10.26
C ASN A 33 -9.09 -15.26 9.98
N ALA A 34 -9.17 -14.41 8.96
CA ALA A 34 -8.12 -13.44 8.65
C ALA A 34 -8.05 -12.42 9.78
N GLN A 35 -6.99 -12.48 10.58
CA GLN A 35 -6.71 -11.44 11.55
C GLN A 35 -6.45 -10.13 10.79
N PRO A 36 -7.04 -9.00 11.22
CA PRO A 36 -6.68 -7.72 10.63
C PRO A 36 -5.19 -7.47 10.85
N MET A 37 -4.49 -7.01 9.81
CA MET A 37 -3.09 -6.61 9.93
C MET A 37 -2.89 -5.70 11.14
N ARG A 38 -1.78 -5.86 11.86
CA ARG A 38 -1.42 -4.97 12.97
C ARG A 38 -1.14 -3.56 12.42
N PRO A 39 -1.34 -2.49 13.20
CA PRO A 39 -1.06 -1.12 12.74
C PRO A 39 0.35 -0.95 12.17
N ALA A 40 1.37 -1.54 12.80
CA ALA A 40 2.74 -1.55 12.28
C ALA A 40 2.85 -2.25 10.91
N GLU A 41 2.22 -3.40 10.72
CA GLU A 41 2.22 -4.11 9.43
C GLU A 41 1.49 -3.33 8.34
N LYS A 42 0.41 -2.60 8.69
CA LYS A 42 -0.26 -1.70 7.75
C LYS A 42 0.62 -0.51 7.36
N TYR A 43 1.43 -0.02 8.30
CA TYR A 43 2.33 1.12 8.07
C TYR A 43 3.45 0.72 7.12
N ASP A 44 4.04 -0.46 7.37
CA ASP A 44 5.16 -0.99 6.60
C ASP A 44 4.77 -1.42 5.16
N ASN A 45 3.47 -1.58 4.87
CA ASN A 45 2.96 -1.95 3.54
C ASN A 45 2.34 -0.76 2.79
N TYR A 46 3.17 0.13 2.25
CA TYR A 46 2.68 1.24 1.42
C TYR A 46 1.98 0.75 0.14
N GLN A 47 0.79 1.28 -0.14
CA GLN A 47 0.00 0.95 -1.35
C GLN A 47 -0.55 2.20 -2.05
N GLY A 48 0.15 3.33 -1.91
CA GLY A 48 -0.26 4.61 -2.50
C GLY A 48 0.35 4.87 -3.88
N LYS A 49 0.39 6.16 -4.26
CA LYS A 49 1.07 6.61 -5.49
C LYS A 49 2.57 6.43 -5.32
N MET A 50 3.24 5.94 -6.36
CA MET A 50 4.66 5.60 -6.29
C MET A 50 5.49 6.55 -7.16
N THR A 51 6.47 7.19 -6.54
CA THR A 51 7.56 7.89 -7.21
C THR A 51 8.83 7.05 -7.01
N TYR A 52 9.41 6.51 -8.08
CA TYR A 52 10.56 5.61 -7.96
C TYR A 52 11.88 6.35 -7.72
N CYS A 53 12.75 5.76 -6.90
CA CYS A 53 14.10 6.25 -6.64
C CYS A 53 14.96 6.36 -7.90
N SER A 54 14.80 5.45 -8.87
CA SER A 54 15.44 5.54 -10.19
C SER A 54 15.12 6.86 -10.92
N THR A 55 13.86 7.31 -10.87
CA THR A 55 13.44 8.58 -11.46
C THR A 55 14.03 9.76 -10.69
N PHE A 56 14.05 9.69 -9.36
CA PHE A 56 14.66 10.73 -8.54
C PHE A 56 16.17 10.85 -8.80
N ASN A 57 16.91 9.74 -8.80
CA ASN A 57 18.34 9.67 -9.07
C ASN A 57 18.67 10.27 -10.46
N HIS A 58 17.86 9.98 -11.47
CA HIS A 58 18.02 10.57 -12.80
C HIS A 58 18.04 12.10 -12.78
N TYR A 59 17.21 12.73 -11.96
CA TYR A 59 17.16 14.19 -11.84
C TYR A 59 18.26 14.76 -10.93
N VAL A 60 18.69 14.00 -9.92
CA VAL A 60 19.87 14.33 -9.12
C VAL A 60 21.13 14.35 -9.97
N GLU A 61 21.36 13.33 -10.80
CA GLU A 61 22.52 13.23 -11.70
C GLU A 61 22.58 14.34 -12.76
N LYS A 62 21.42 14.91 -13.12
CA LYS A 62 21.31 16.03 -14.06
C LYS A 62 21.37 17.41 -13.40
N ASP A 63 21.71 17.48 -12.12
CA ASP A 63 21.72 18.71 -11.32
C ASP A 63 20.39 19.49 -11.38
N GLN A 64 19.26 18.79 -11.55
CA GLN A 64 17.94 19.40 -11.66
C GLN A 64 17.31 19.63 -10.27
N HIS A 65 17.95 20.46 -9.45
CA HIS A 65 17.56 20.66 -8.05
C HIS A 65 16.10 21.07 -7.85
N SER A 66 15.54 21.92 -8.72
CA SER A 66 14.13 22.33 -8.60
C SER A 66 13.17 21.16 -8.84
N THR A 67 13.50 20.25 -9.75
CA THR A 67 12.72 19.04 -10.02
C THR A 67 12.82 18.06 -8.85
N THR A 68 14.04 17.84 -8.32
CA THR A 68 14.25 16.92 -7.19
C THR A 68 13.50 17.38 -5.94
N VAL A 69 13.50 18.69 -5.65
CA VAL A 69 12.73 19.25 -4.52
C VAL A 69 11.24 19.01 -4.69
N LYS A 70 10.69 19.30 -5.88
CA LYS A 70 9.26 19.06 -6.16
C LYS A 70 8.88 17.58 -6.04
N LEU A 71 9.73 16.67 -6.52
CA LEU A 71 9.48 15.23 -6.39
C LEU A 71 9.43 14.81 -4.92
N MET A 72 10.31 15.36 -4.09
CA MET A 72 10.27 15.11 -2.64
C MET A 72 9.04 15.70 -1.95
N GLU A 73 8.62 16.90 -2.34
CA GLU A 73 7.37 17.52 -1.82
C GLU A 73 6.16 16.65 -2.17
N TYR A 74 6.02 16.24 -3.43
CA TYR A 74 4.93 15.35 -3.84
C TYR A 74 4.97 14.00 -3.14
N ALA A 75 6.15 13.41 -2.96
CA ALA A 75 6.29 12.15 -2.24
C ALA A 75 5.92 12.30 -0.75
N ASN A 76 6.30 13.42 -0.11
CA ASN A 76 5.87 13.70 1.27
C ASN A 76 4.35 13.80 1.35
N ASP A 77 3.72 14.59 0.48
CA ASP A 77 2.26 14.75 0.46
C ASP A 77 1.54 13.42 0.20
N ASN A 78 2.06 12.59 -0.71
CA ASN A 78 1.53 11.27 -0.99
C ASN A 78 1.66 10.33 0.22
N ALA A 79 2.79 10.35 0.92
CA ALA A 79 3.03 9.56 2.12
C ALA A 79 2.08 9.98 3.27
N MET A 80 1.94 11.28 3.52
CA MET A 80 1.05 11.79 4.57
C MET A 80 -0.43 11.54 4.24
N SER A 81 -0.82 11.73 2.98
CA SER A 81 -2.17 11.43 2.50
C SER A 81 -2.49 9.93 2.65
N TYR A 82 -1.51 9.06 2.39
CA TYR A 82 -1.67 7.63 2.61
C TYR A 82 -1.94 7.30 4.08
N LEU A 83 -1.23 7.92 5.03
CA LEU A 83 -1.47 7.69 6.46
C LEU A 83 -2.91 8.05 6.85
N ILE A 84 -3.41 9.20 6.40
CA ILE A 84 -4.80 9.63 6.66
C ILE A 84 -5.81 8.67 6.02
N TRP A 85 -5.60 8.29 4.76
CA TRP A 85 -6.48 7.38 4.04
C TRP A 85 -6.50 5.98 4.66
N ARG A 86 -5.33 5.45 5.05
CA ARG A 86 -5.17 4.07 5.49
C ARG A 86 -5.57 3.86 6.95
N PHE A 87 -5.24 4.81 7.83
CA PHE A 87 -5.49 4.71 9.27
C PHE A 87 -6.71 5.51 9.73
N GLY A 88 -7.35 6.24 8.81
CA GLY A 88 -8.50 7.08 9.09
C GLY A 88 -8.10 8.44 9.66
N LYS A 89 -9.09 9.34 9.75
CA LYS A 89 -8.87 10.76 10.07
C LYS A 89 -8.11 10.97 11.38
N ASP A 90 -8.53 10.35 12.47
CA ASP A 90 -7.99 10.66 13.79
C ASP A 90 -6.63 10.00 14.04
N GLN A 91 -6.51 8.70 13.74
CA GLN A 91 -5.23 8.00 13.91
C GLN A 91 -4.21 8.44 12.86
N GLY A 92 -4.60 8.54 11.60
CA GLY A 92 -3.73 9.01 10.52
C GLY A 92 -3.25 10.43 10.74
N LYS A 93 -4.11 11.35 11.21
CA LYS A 93 -3.68 12.71 11.57
C LYS A 93 -2.62 12.70 12.67
N ARG A 94 -2.81 11.91 13.74
CA ARG A 94 -1.79 11.80 14.81
C ARG A 94 -0.45 11.28 14.30
N MET A 95 -0.45 10.39 13.31
CA MET A 95 0.78 9.93 12.66
C MET A 95 1.44 11.08 11.87
N VAL A 96 0.66 11.81 11.07
CA VAL A 96 1.15 12.95 10.29
C VAL A 96 1.71 14.05 11.19
N ASP A 97 1.06 14.34 12.34
CA ASP A 97 1.47 15.39 13.27
C ASP A 97 2.86 15.15 13.90
N VAL A 98 3.36 13.91 13.91
CA VAL A 98 4.70 13.55 14.40
C VAL A 98 5.71 13.29 13.29
N CYS A 99 5.27 13.32 12.03
CA CYS A 99 6.17 13.17 10.89
C CYS A 99 6.91 14.47 10.61
N GLU A 100 8.18 14.34 10.23
CA GLU A 100 9.03 15.41 9.73
C GLU A 100 9.29 15.23 8.23
N HIS A 101 9.58 16.34 7.56
CA HIS A 101 10.07 16.29 6.18
C HIS A 101 11.41 15.56 6.13
N ALA A 102 11.48 14.50 5.31
CA ALA A 102 12.71 13.75 5.12
C ALA A 102 13.81 14.65 4.52
N GLN A 103 15.02 14.57 5.09
CA GLN A 103 16.14 15.38 4.62
C GLN A 103 16.60 14.91 3.23
N GLN A 104 16.86 15.86 2.32
CA GLN A 104 17.28 15.52 0.95
C GLN A 104 18.51 14.62 0.91
N ARG A 105 19.51 14.86 1.78
CA ARG A 105 20.70 14.02 1.87
C ARG A 105 20.37 12.54 2.18
N TYR A 106 19.40 12.31 3.06
CA TYR A 106 18.97 10.97 3.43
C TYR A 106 18.27 10.29 2.26
N ILE A 107 17.36 11.00 1.59
CA ILE A 107 16.63 10.46 0.42
C ILE A 107 17.59 10.12 -0.72
N VAL A 108 18.57 10.99 -1.01
CA VAL A 108 19.60 10.72 -2.03
C VAL A 108 20.39 9.46 -1.69
N GLU A 109 20.90 9.36 -0.47
CA GLU A 109 21.68 8.19 -0.03
C GLU A 109 20.86 6.89 -0.14
N GLN A 110 19.63 6.89 0.36
CA GLN A 110 18.77 5.71 0.34
C GLN A 110 18.35 5.33 -1.08
N CYS A 111 18.01 6.30 -1.94
CA CYS A 111 17.66 6.03 -3.33
C CYS A 111 18.84 5.52 -4.16
N GLN A 112 20.09 5.87 -3.83
CA GLN A 112 21.26 5.29 -4.48
C GLN A 112 21.46 3.82 -4.09
N GLN A 113 21.15 3.46 -2.84
CA GLN A 113 21.26 2.09 -2.34
C GLN A 113 20.11 1.20 -2.84
N GLN A 114 18.93 1.76 -3.04
CA GLN A 114 17.69 1.03 -3.35
C GLN A 114 16.92 1.72 -4.50
N PRO A 115 17.38 1.59 -5.77
CA PRO A 115 16.80 2.34 -6.89
C PRO A 115 15.37 1.91 -7.27
N ASP A 116 14.98 0.69 -6.92
CA ASP A 116 13.66 0.13 -7.20
C ASP A 116 12.63 0.49 -6.13
N GLU A 117 13.07 1.06 -5.00
CA GLU A 117 12.19 1.51 -3.93
C GLU A 117 11.46 2.80 -4.33
N ASN A 118 10.32 3.05 -3.69
CA ASN A 118 9.57 4.29 -3.88
C ASN A 118 9.92 5.33 -2.80
N LEU A 119 9.94 6.61 -3.19
CA LEU A 119 10.29 7.73 -2.31
C LEU A 119 9.32 7.80 -1.12
N GLU A 120 8.04 7.53 -1.35
CA GLU A 120 7.01 7.55 -0.32
C GLU A 120 7.31 6.54 0.79
N GLN A 121 7.73 5.31 0.45
CA GLN A 121 8.15 4.30 1.42
C GLN A 121 9.41 4.74 2.17
N LEU A 122 10.38 5.36 1.49
CA LEU A 122 11.57 5.90 2.18
C LEU A 122 11.22 7.01 3.18
N ILE A 123 10.27 7.88 2.83
CA ILE A 123 9.75 8.92 3.73
C ILE A 123 9.02 8.30 4.93
N LEU A 124 8.23 7.26 4.70
CA LEU A 124 7.58 6.52 5.78
C LEU A 124 8.61 5.82 6.68
N ASN A 125 9.65 5.23 6.10
CA ASN A 125 10.74 4.60 6.84
C ASN A 125 11.51 5.61 7.70
N TYR A 126 11.80 6.79 7.16
CA TYR A 126 12.41 7.90 7.89
C TYR A 126 11.60 8.28 9.14
N ASN A 127 10.27 8.38 8.98
CA ASN A 127 9.35 8.80 10.05
C ASN A 127 8.90 7.67 10.99
N ARG A 128 9.21 6.41 10.65
CA ARG A 128 8.67 5.23 11.35
C ARG A 128 8.93 5.26 12.86
N GLN A 129 10.12 5.71 13.26
CA GLN A 129 10.49 5.73 14.67
C GLN A 129 9.69 6.77 15.46
N ALA A 130 9.46 7.96 14.90
CA ALA A 130 8.64 9.00 15.52
C ALA A 130 7.19 8.53 15.67
N VAL A 131 6.63 7.92 14.61
CA VAL A 131 5.28 7.36 14.62
C VAL A 131 5.15 6.24 15.67
N LYS A 132 6.13 5.35 15.78
CA LYS A 132 6.16 4.30 16.82
C LYS A 132 6.24 4.88 18.23
N GLN A 133 7.09 5.88 18.46
CA GLN A 133 7.25 6.52 19.77
C GLN A 133 5.99 7.27 20.22
N SER A 134 5.17 7.75 19.28
CA SER A 134 3.87 8.36 19.57
C SER A 134 2.80 7.35 20.03
N GLY A 135 3.06 6.04 19.91
CA GLY A 135 2.08 4.98 20.18
C GLY A 135 1.00 4.84 19.10
N ALA A 136 1.19 5.48 17.94
CA ALA A 136 0.25 5.36 16.82
C ALA A 136 0.36 4.03 16.07
N ILE A 137 1.50 3.33 16.20
CA ILE A 137 1.76 1.95 15.72
C ILE A 137 2.50 1.11 16.74
#